data_AF-A0A3D4Q227-F1
#
_entry.id   AF-A0A3D4Q227-F1
#
_cell.length_a   1.000
_cell.length_b   1.000
_cell.length_c   1.000
_cell.angle_alpha   90.00
_cell.angle_beta   90.00
_cell.angle_gamma   90.00
#
_symmetry.space_group_name_H-M   'P 1'
#
loop_
_entity.id
_entity.type
_entity.pdbx_description
1 polymer ?
#
loop_
_entity_poly.entity_id
_entity_poly.type
_entity_poly.pdbx_seq_one_letter_code
_entity_poly.pdbx_strand_id
1 'polypeptide(L)'
;MPPKTSSPKKKGVDFEQSLSTLESLVNRMEQGDMTLEESLQAFESGIALTRECQTRLAAAEQQVNKLIEQQGNISIESFDADEGDA
;
A
#
# COMPACT_ATOMS: atom_id res chain seq x y z
N MET A 1 19.94 8.89 -32.97
CA MET A 1 19.79 8.17 -31.69
C MET A 1 18.39 8.43 -31.16
N PRO A 2 17.54 7.42 -30.93
CA PRO A 2 16.29 7.63 -30.22
C PRO A 2 16.56 7.83 -28.71
N PRO A 3 15.85 8.74 -28.02
CA PRO A 3 15.99 8.93 -26.58
C PRO A 3 15.37 7.76 -25.81
N LYS A 4 16.02 7.39 -24.70
CA LYS A 4 15.65 6.27 -23.83
C LYS A 4 14.30 6.52 -23.17
N THR A 5 13.40 5.55 -23.26
CA THR A 5 12.13 5.50 -22.54
C THR A 5 12.38 5.39 -21.04
N SER A 6 12.14 6.48 -20.30
CA SER A 6 12.24 6.51 -18.84
C SER A 6 11.06 5.75 -18.23
N SER A 7 11.35 4.65 -17.58
CA SER A 7 10.40 3.65 -17.06
C SER A 7 9.58 4.17 -15.87
N PRO A 8 8.35 3.66 -15.62
CA PRO A 8 7.49 4.08 -14.51
C PRO A 8 7.89 3.42 -13.17
N LYS A 9 9.19 3.34 -12.85
CA LYS A 9 9.69 2.62 -11.66
C LYS A 9 9.49 3.34 -10.33
N LYS A 10 9.19 4.65 -10.32
CA LYS A 10 9.12 5.43 -9.06
C LYS A 10 7.98 4.98 -8.13
N LYS A 11 6.75 4.81 -8.65
CA LYS A 11 5.57 4.55 -7.81
C LYS A 11 5.61 3.23 -7.04
N GLY A 12 6.23 2.19 -7.60
CA GLY A 12 6.38 0.89 -6.92
C GLY A 12 7.40 0.95 -5.78
N VAL A 13 8.54 1.61 -6.02
CA VAL A 13 9.59 1.82 -5.00
C VAL A 13 9.03 2.61 -3.82
N ASP A 14 8.20 3.63 -4.09
CA ASP A 14 7.61 4.41 -3.01
C ASP A 14 6.67 3.57 -2.12
N PHE A 15 5.95 2.56 -2.64
CA PHE A 15 5.00 1.76 -1.84
C PHE A 15 5.72 0.79 -0.93
N GLU A 16 6.67 0.03 -1.49
CA GLU A 16 7.50 -0.90 -0.71
C GLU A 16 8.26 -0.17 0.40
N GLN A 17 8.70 1.07 0.14
CA GLN A 17 9.37 1.90 1.13
C GLN A 17 8.43 2.36 2.25
N SER A 18 7.21 2.82 1.95
CA SER A 18 6.21 3.15 2.98
C SER A 18 5.84 1.93 3.82
N LEU A 19 5.70 0.76 3.20
CA LEU A 19 5.39 -0.50 3.89
C LEU A 19 6.54 -0.93 4.81
N SER A 20 7.77 -0.93 4.32
CA SER A 20 8.95 -1.28 5.13
C SER A 20 9.17 -0.32 6.30
N THR A 21 8.84 0.96 6.11
CA THR A 21 8.88 1.95 7.20
C THR A 21 7.82 1.64 8.26
N LEU A 22 6.61 1.25 7.85
CA LEU A 22 5.55 0.85 8.76
C LEU A 22 5.92 -0.40 9.56
N GLU A 23 6.46 -1.44 8.91
CA GLU A 23 6.93 -2.66 9.57
C GLU A 23 8.03 -2.37 10.60
N SER A 24 8.99 -1.51 10.25
CA SER A 24 10.07 -1.10 11.15
C SER A 24 9.53 -0.34 12.37
N LEU A 25 8.51 0.50 12.15
CA LEU A 25 7.85 1.27 13.20
C LEU A 25 7.07 0.37 14.15
N VAL A 26 6.31 -0.59 13.62
CA VAL A 26 5.58 -1.60 14.42
C VAL A 26 6.56 -2.44 15.25
N ASN A 27 7.63 -2.95 14.63
CA ASN A 27 8.66 -3.70 15.36
C ASN A 27 9.25 -2.91 16.54
N ARG A 28 9.46 -1.59 16.36
CA ARG A 28 9.98 -0.73 17.42
C ARG A 28 8.96 -0.49 18.53
N MET A 29 7.67 -0.38 18.19
CA MET A 29 6.59 -0.28 19.17
C MET A 29 6.45 -1.57 19.99
N GLU A 30 6.62 -2.73 19.36
CA GLU A 30 6.55 -4.04 20.04
C GLU A 30 7.75 -4.32 20.96
N GLN A 31 8.92 -3.74 20.67
CA GLN A 31 10.11 -3.86 21.52
C GLN A 31 9.95 -3.17 22.88
N GLY A 32 9.04 -2.21 23.01
CA GLY A 32 8.71 -1.58 24.29
C GLY A 32 9.75 -0.56 24.81
N ASP A 33 10.77 -0.23 24.02
CA ASP A 33 11.84 0.71 24.38
C ASP A 33 11.47 2.18 24.10
N MET A 34 10.20 2.46 23.78
CA MET A 34 9.73 3.80 23.41
C MET A 34 9.16 4.54 24.61
N THR A 35 9.50 5.83 24.74
CA THR A 35 8.81 6.72 25.66
C THR A 35 7.36 6.96 25.20
N LEU A 36 6.52 7.49 26.09
CA LEU A 36 5.13 7.81 25.76
C LEU A 36 5.03 8.79 24.57
N GLU A 37 5.89 9.80 24.53
CA GLU A 37 5.92 10.79 23.45
C GLU A 37 6.34 10.17 22.11
N GLU A 38 7.38 9.33 22.12
CA GLU A 38 7.79 8.58 20.93
C GLU A 38 6.71 7.61 20.46
N SER A 39 5.99 6.97 21.39
CA SER A 39 4.89 6.05 21.07
C SER A 39 3.72 6.78 20.39
N LEU A 40 3.41 8.00 20.83
CA LEU A 40 2.39 8.84 20.21
C LEU A 40 2.80 9.27 18.80
N GLN A 41 4.05 9.72 18.61
CA GLN A 41 4.57 10.08 17.29
C GLN A 41 4.63 8.86 16.35
N ALA A 42 5.02 7.71 16.87
CA ALA A 42 5.05 6.47 16.11
C ALA A 42 3.65 6.08 15.64
N PHE A 43 2.66 6.15 16.54
CA PHE A 43 1.27 5.89 16.22
C PHE A 43 0.74 6.82 15.13
N GLU A 44 0.95 8.13 15.24
CA GLU A 44 0.55 9.10 14.22
C GLU A 44 1.19 8.80 12.85
N SER A 45 2.49 8.51 12.85
CA SER A 45 3.23 8.15 11.65
C SER A 45 2.73 6.85 11.04
N GLY A 46 2.42 5.84 11.86
CA GLY A 46 1.86 4.56 11.43
C GLY A 46 0.48 4.71 10.77
N ILE A 47 -0.38 5.57 11.32
CA ILE A 47 -1.69 5.89 10.71
C ILE A 47 -1.51 6.58 9.36
N ALA A 48 -0.58 7.53 9.25
CA ALA A 48 -0.29 8.22 8.00
C ALA A 48 0.23 7.26 6.92
N LEU A 49 1.19 6.40 7.27
CA LEU A 49 1.76 5.39 6.36
C LEU A 49 0.71 4.38 5.91
N THR A 50 -0.15 3.92 6.82
CA THR A 50 -1.25 2.98 6.49
C THR A 50 -2.22 3.60 5.48
N ARG A 51 -2.64 4.84 5.70
CA ARG A 51 -3.53 5.57 4.77
C ARG A 51 -2.89 5.78 3.41
N GLU A 52 -1.60 6.10 3.38
CA GLU A 52 -0.86 6.23 2.12
C GLU A 52 -0.82 4.92 1.35
N CYS A 53 -0.53 3.80 2.02
CA CYS A 53 -0.51 2.48 1.41
C CYS A 53 -1.88 2.11 0.82
N GLN A 54 -2.95 2.29 1.59
CA GLN A 54 -4.32 2.04 1.14
C GLN A 54 -4.70 2.90 -0.07
N THR A 55 -4.36 4.19 -0.06
CA THR A 55 -4.66 5.11 -1.17
C THR A 55 -3.96 4.65 -2.45
N ARG A 56 -2.73 4.16 -2.35
CA ARG A 56 -1.97 3.69 -3.51
C ARG A 56 -2.49 2.36 -4.04
N LEU A 57 -2.87 1.44 -3.16
CA LEU A 57 -3.52 0.19 -3.56
C LEU A 57 -4.85 0.46 -4.28
N ALA A 58 -5.70 1.35 -3.73
CA ALA A 58 -6.94 1.74 -4.37
C ALA A 58 -6.70 2.39 -5.75
N ALA A 59 -5.68 3.24 -5.89
CA ALA A 59 -5.33 3.83 -7.18
C ALA A 59 -4.84 2.79 -8.19
N ALA A 60 -4.07 1.78 -7.74
CA ALA A 60 -3.61 0.68 -8.58
C ALA A 60 -4.79 -0.19 -9.03
N GLU A 61 -5.69 -0.55 -8.13
CA GLU A 61 -6.93 -1.28 -8.41
C GLU A 61 -7.79 -0.56 -9.44
N GLN A 62 -8.03 0.75 -9.25
CA GLN A 62 -8.76 1.56 -10.22
C GLN A 62 -8.09 1.58 -11.60
N GLN A 63 -6.76 1.61 -11.65
CA GLN A 63 -6.03 1.57 -12.91
C GLN A 63 -6.18 0.21 -13.61
N VAL A 64 -6.14 -0.88 -12.85
CA VAL A 64 -6.39 -2.24 -13.35
C VAL A 64 -7.83 -2.37 -13.88
N ASN A 65 -8.82 -1.91 -13.12
CA ASN A 65 -10.23 -1.94 -13.53
C ASN A 65 -10.46 -1.18 -14.84
N LYS A 66 -9.88 0.02 -14.99
CA LYS A 66 -9.95 0.79 -16.24
C LYS A 66 -9.33 0.07 -17.43
N LEU A 67 -8.18 -0.60 -17.23
CA LEU A 67 -7.53 -1.37 -18.30
C LEU A 67 -8.40 -2.56 -18.71
N ILE A 68 -9.03 -3.24 -17.75
CA ILE A 68 -9.95 -4.35 -17.98
C ILE A 68 -11.20 -3.89 -18.76
N GLU A 69 -11.82 -2.78 -18.36
CA GLU A 69 -12.98 -2.20 -19.07
C GLU A 69 -12.63 -1.82 -20.53
N GLN A 70 -11.44 -1.25 -20.75
CA GLN A 70 -10.97 -0.88 -22.08
C GLN A 70 -10.67 -2.08 -22.99
N GLN A 71 -10.28 -3.22 -22.41
CA GLN A 71 -9.91 -4.42 -23.17
C GLN A 71 -11.11 -5.31 -23.54
N GLY A 72 -12.32 -4.94 -23.09
CA GLY A 72 -13.55 -5.62 -23.44
C GLY A 72 -13.74 -6.91 -22.65
N ASN A 73 -14.45 -6.79 -21.53
CA ASN A 73 -15.12 -7.87 -20.81
C ASN A 73 -14.20 -8.92 -20.15
N ILE A 74 -13.48 -8.51 -19.10
CA ILE A 74 -12.98 -9.45 -18.09
C ILE A 74 -13.88 -9.26 -16.86
N SER A 75 -14.74 -10.25 -16.56
CA SER A 75 -15.54 -10.25 -15.33
C SER A 75 -14.60 -10.40 -14.13
N ILE A 76 -14.45 -9.32 -13.37
CA ILE A 76 -13.84 -9.36 -12.05
C ILE A 76 -14.96 -9.81 -11.11
N GLU A 77 -15.01 -11.10 -10.80
CA GLU A 77 -15.85 -11.56 -9.70
C GLU A 77 -15.26 -11.03 -8.40
N SER A 78 -16.07 -10.31 -7.64
CA SER A 78 -15.75 -9.89 -6.28
C SER A 78 -15.36 -11.13 -5.49
N PHE A 79 -14.13 -11.17 -4.98
CA PHE A 79 -13.73 -12.24 -4.07
C PHE A 79 -14.32 -11.91 -2.70
N ASP A 80 -15.57 -12.31 -2.47
CA ASP A 80 -16.19 -12.26 -1.16
C ASP A 80 -15.52 -13.33 -0.29
N ALA A 81 -14.54 -12.90 0.51
CA ALA A 81 -13.98 -13.70 1.59
C ALA A 81 -14.97 -13.73 2.78
N ASP A 82 -16.17 -14.28 2.55
CA ASP A 82 -17.17 -14.56 3.59
C ASP A 82 -17.66 -16.00 3.45
N GLU A 83 -16.73 -16.96 3.57
CA GLU A 83 -17.08 -18.34 3.96
C GLU A 83 -15.97 -18.88 4.87
N GLY A 84 -16.18 -18.74 6.17
CA GLY A 84 -15.24 -19.25 7.17
C GLY A 84 -15.65 -19.06 8.63
N ASP A 85 -16.95 -18.93 8.95
CA ASP A 85 -17.45 -19.13 10.31
C ASP A 85 -18.56 -20.20 10.28
N ALA A 86 -18.19 -21.44 10.60
CA ALA A 86 -18.99 -22.50 11.22
C ALA A 86 -18.11 -23.70 11.58
#